data_AF-A0A932L9V1-F1
#
_entry.id   AF-A0A932L9V1-F1
#
_cell.length_a   1.000
_cell.length_b   1.000
_cell.length_c   1.000
_cell.angle_alpha   90.00
_cell.angle_beta   90.00
_cell.angle_gamma   90.00
#
_symmetry.space_group_name_H-M   'P 1'
#
loop_
_entity.id
_entity.type
_entity.pdbx_description
1 polymer ?
#
loop_
_entity_poly.entity_id
_entity_poly.type
_entity_poly.pdbx_seq_one_letter_code
_entity_poly.pdbx_strand_id
1 'polypeptide(L)'
;MGETSSRQLSVSEMGRDERRSVEHLLGHSLQDDEQVYILAFKPGVIPDNDTRQRALASLKQTFAAAEQHSIQQGVADDEIDAAVDEAMDRIRYGKP
;
A
#
# COMPACT_ATOMS: atom_id res chain seq x y z
N MET A 1 6.35 -4.29 9.75
CA MET A 1 5.45 -5.10 8.91
C MET A 1 4.16 -5.27 9.70
N GLY A 2 3.08 -4.61 9.31
CA GLY A 2 1.80 -4.71 10.03
C GLY A 2 1.08 -5.96 9.58
N GLU A 3 0.74 -6.83 10.52
CA GLU A 3 -0.08 -8.01 10.24
C GLU A 3 -1.46 -7.54 9.76
N THR A 4 -1.86 -8.02 8.59
CA THR A 4 -3.22 -7.82 8.06
C THR A 4 -3.95 -9.14 8.23
N SER A 5 -4.96 -9.17 9.09
CA SER A 5 -5.87 -10.31 9.19
C SER A 5 -7.05 -10.07 8.26
N SER A 6 -7.24 -11.00 7.33
CA SER A 6 -8.42 -11.05 6.46
C SER A 6 -9.15 -12.36 6.71
N ARG A 7 -10.48 -12.28 6.83
CA ARG A 7 -11.36 -13.45 6.87
C ARG A 7 -12.47 -13.26 5.85
N GLN A 8 -12.68 -14.28 5.05
CA GLN A 8 -13.72 -14.37 4.04
C GLN A 8 -14.72 -15.45 4.48
N LEU A 9 -16.01 -15.14 4.41
CA LEU A 9 -17.09 -16.08 4.72
C LEU A 9 -18.18 -15.95 3.65
N SER A 10 -18.64 -17.10 3.14
CA SER A 10 -19.91 -17.12 2.41
C SER A 10 -21.06 -17.02 3.42
N VAL A 11 -22.09 -16.25 3.08
CA VAL A 11 -23.25 -16.06 3.98
C VAL A 11 -23.98 -17.38 4.26
N SER A 12 -23.97 -18.32 3.31
CA SER A 12 -24.53 -19.66 3.51
C SER A 12 -23.78 -20.51 4.54
N GLU A 13 -22.54 -20.14 4.86
CA GLU A 13 -21.67 -20.87 5.81
C GLU A 13 -21.59 -20.18 7.18
N MET A 14 -22.25 -19.02 7.34
CA MET A 14 -22.24 -18.26 8.59
C MET A 14 -23.14 -18.90 9.65
N GLY A 15 -22.65 -18.95 10.89
CA GLY A 15 -23.48 -19.33 12.02
C GLY A 15 -24.59 -18.29 12.27
N ARG A 16 -25.73 -18.71 12.84
CA ARG A 16 -26.89 -17.83 13.08
C ARG A 16 -26.54 -16.55 13.87
N ASP A 17 -25.72 -16.68 14.91
CA ASP A 17 -25.35 -15.54 15.77
C ASP A 17 -24.36 -14.60 15.07
N GLU A 18 -23.46 -15.15 14.25
CA GLU A 18 -22.51 -14.38 13.43
C GLU A 18 -23.26 -13.58 12.35
N ARG A 19 -24.20 -14.21 11.64
CA ARG A 19 -25.04 -13.56 10.63
C ARG A 19 -25.84 -12.41 11.23
N ARG A 20 -26.56 -12.64 12.33
CA ARG A 20 -27.35 -11.61 13.02
C ARG A 20 -26.48 -10.41 13.42
N SER A 21 -25.26 -10.66 13.87
CA SER A 21 -24.34 -9.59 14.29
C SER A 21 -23.89 -8.74 13.10
N VAL A 22 -23.58 -9.36 11.95
CA VAL A 22 -23.21 -8.63 10.73
C VAL A 22 -24.41 -7.87 10.16
N GLU A 23 -25.59 -8.48 10.10
CA GLU A 23 -26.83 -7.82 9.65
C GLU A 23 -27.18 -6.59 10.52
N HIS A 24 -26.97 -6.69 11.83
CA HIS A 24 -27.15 -5.55 12.73
C HIS A 24 -26.18 -4.41 12.44
N LEU A 25 -24.93 -4.71 12.10
CA LEU A 25 -23.93 -3.70 11.73
C LEU A 25 -24.21 -3.07 10.36
N LEU A 26 -24.68 -3.86 9.39
CA LEU A 26 -24.99 -3.40 8.04
C LEU A 26 -26.34 -2.66 7.95
N GLY A 27 -27.24 -2.91 8.90
CA GLY A 27 -28.58 -2.33 8.93
C GLY A 27 -29.57 -2.97 7.94
N HIS A 28 -29.20 -4.11 7.35
CA HIS A 28 -30.06 -4.89 6.46
C HIS A 28 -29.77 -6.39 6.60
N SER A 29 -30.71 -7.21 6.13
CA SER A 29 -30.53 -8.67 6.06
C SER A 29 -29.57 -9.06 4.93
N LEU A 30 -28.77 -10.09 5.15
CA LEU A 30 -27.90 -10.68 4.14
C LEU A 30 -28.67 -11.69 3.29
N GLN A 31 -28.25 -11.92 2.05
CA GLN A 31 -28.73 -13.00 1.18
C GLN A 31 -27.71 -14.15 1.15
N ASP A 32 -28.17 -15.37 0.92
CA ASP A 32 -27.32 -16.57 1.06
C ASP A 32 -26.21 -16.66 0.00
N ASP A 33 -26.38 -15.97 -1.13
CA ASP A 33 -25.41 -15.86 -2.22
C ASP A 33 -24.42 -14.69 -2.04
N GLU A 34 -24.54 -13.91 -0.97
CA GLU A 34 -23.61 -12.82 -0.66
C GLU A 34 -22.32 -13.33 -0.01
N GLN A 35 -21.28 -12.50 -0.09
CA GLN A 35 -19.97 -12.77 0.49
C GLN A 35 -19.52 -11.62 1.39
N VAL A 36 -19.09 -11.96 2.60
CA VAL A 36 -18.67 -10.98 3.61
C VAL A 36 -17.15 -11.01 3.74
N TYR A 37 -16.53 -9.83 3.62
CA TYR A 37 -15.11 -9.60 3.83
C TYR A 37 -14.91 -8.71 5.06
N ILE A 38 -14.20 -9.23 6.07
CA ILE A 38 -13.85 -8.47 7.26
C ILE A 38 -12.35 -8.17 7.21
N LEU A 39 -12.02 -6.88 7.12
CA LEU A 39 -10.65 -6.39 7.11
C LEU A 39 -10.36 -5.63 8.39
N ALA A 40 -9.33 -6.06 9.11
CA ALA A 40 -8.80 -5.35 10.26
C ALA A 40 -7.41 -4.82 9.93
N PHE A 41 -7.23 -3.50 10.01
CA PHE A 41 -5.95 -2.85 9.80
C PHE A 41 -5.43 -2.28 11.11
N LYS A 42 -4.14 -2.50 11.39
CA LYS A 42 -3.42 -1.70 12.36
C LYS A 42 -2.97 -0.43 11.66
N PRO A 43 -3.56 0.75 11.95
CA PRO A 43 -3.06 1.98 11.37
C PRO A 43 -1.58 2.13 11.74
N GLY A 44 -0.75 2.46 10.74
CA GLY A 44 0.62 2.86 11.00
C GLY A 44 0.61 4.06 11.95
N VAL A 45 1.65 4.18 12.79
CA VAL A 45 1.83 5.38 13.61
C VAL A 45 1.96 6.55 12.64
N ILE A 46 1.05 7.53 12.73
CA ILE A 46 1.18 8.78 11.98
C ILE A 46 2.48 9.42 12.49
N PRO A 47 3.51 9.60 11.63
CA PRO A 47 4.78 10.12 12.10
C PRO A 47 4.59 11.54 12.60
N ASP A 48 5.19 11.85 13.75
CA ASP A 48 5.24 13.21 14.27
C ASP A 48 5.95 14.17 13.29
N ASN A 49 5.89 15.47 13.57
CA ASN A 49 6.46 16.49 12.69
C ASN A 49 7.98 16.29 12.55
N ASP A 50 8.68 16.01 13.64
CA ASP A 50 10.14 15.82 13.64
C ASP A 50 10.58 14.60 12.81
N THR A 51 9.81 13.52 12.87
CA THR A 51 10.04 12.32 12.06
C THR A 51 9.79 12.61 10.59
N ARG A 52 8.75 13.39 10.26
CA ARG A 52 8.50 13.84 8.88
C ARG A 52 9.61 14.76 8.36
N GLN A 53 10.08 15.71 9.18
CA GLN A 53 11.16 16.63 8.81
C GLN A 53 12.47 15.89 8.57
N ARG A 54 12.82 14.93 9.44
CA ARG A 54 14.01 14.09 9.25
C ARG A 54 13.92 13.24 7.99
N ALA A 55 12.77 12.64 7.71
CA ALA A 55 12.56 11.89 6.47
C ALA A 55 12.71 12.80 5.23
N LEU A 56 12.12 14.00 5.27
CA LEU A 56 12.24 14.97 4.18
C LEU A 56 13.70 15.41 3.96
N ALA A 57 14.44 15.70 5.03
CA ALA A 57 15.85 16.06 4.95
C ALA A 57 16.68 14.92 4.34
N SER A 58 16.43 13.67 4.76
CA SER A 58 17.11 12.51 4.21
C SER A 58 16.83 12.32 2.71
N LEU A 59 15.57 12.49 2.28
CA LEU A 59 15.20 12.39 0.86
C LEU A 59 15.90 13.47 0.03
N LYS A 60 15.92 14.71 0.52
CA LYS A 60 16.63 15.81 -0.16
C LYS A 60 18.12 15.51 -0.32
N GLN A 61 18.75 14.95 0.71
CA GLN A 61 20.16 14.57 0.66
C GLN A 61 20.40 13.46 -0.37
N THR A 62 19.54 12.45 -0.41
CA THR A 62 19.62 11.39 -1.42
C THR A 62 19.47 11.93 -2.83
N PHE A 63 18.51 12.83 -3.09
CA PHE A 63 18.33 13.43 -4.41
C PHE A 63 19.52 14.29 -4.81
N ALA A 64 20.06 15.11 -3.90
CA ALA A 64 21.26 15.91 -4.19
C ALA A 64 22.47 15.03 -4.51
N ALA A 65 22.65 13.91 -3.81
CA ALA A 65 23.72 12.96 -4.10
C ALA A 65 23.54 12.28 -5.46
N ALA A 66 22.30 11.92 -5.82
CA ALA A 66 21.98 11.32 -7.11
C ALA A 66 22.23 12.31 -8.27
N GLU A 67 21.82 13.57 -8.12
CA GLU A 67 22.06 14.64 -9.09
C GLU A 67 23.56 14.88 -9.28
N GLN A 68 24.32 15.01 -8.19
CA GLN A 68 25.78 15.15 -8.27
C GLN A 68 26.45 13.97 -8.96
N HIS A 69 25.99 12.74 -8.69
CA HIS A 69 26.52 11.55 -9.33
C HIS A 69 26.19 11.53 -10.83
N SER A 70 24.98 11.93 -11.22
CA SER A 70 24.57 12.06 -12.62
C SER A 70 25.46 13.03 -13.40
N ILE A 71 25.71 14.21 -12.82
CA ILE A 71 26.60 15.23 -13.40
C ILE A 71 28.03 14.69 -13.54
N GLN A 72 28.55 14.01 -12.52
CA GLN A 72 29.92 13.45 -12.55
C GLN A 72 30.09 12.33 -13.58
N GLN A 73 29.04 11.55 -13.83
CA GLN A 73 29.06 10.46 -14.80
C GLN A 73 28.71 10.92 -16.22
N GLY A 74 28.31 12.19 -16.39
CA GLY A 74 27.93 12.74 -17.70
C GLY A 74 26.68 12.10 -18.29
N VAL A 75 25.80 11.58 -17.44
CA VAL A 75 24.54 10.94 -17.85
C VAL A 75 23.65 12.01 -18.46
N ALA A 76 23.19 11.78 -19.68
CA ALA A 76 22.30 12.70 -20.37
C ALA A 76 20.86 12.54 -19.84
N ASP A 77 20.07 13.62 -19.88
CA ASP A 77 18.72 13.64 -19.29
C ASP A 77 17.81 12.54 -19.87
N ASP A 78 18.01 12.17 -21.14
CA ASP A 78 17.29 11.10 -21.83
C ASP A 78 17.63 9.70 -21.29
N GLU A 79 18.84 9.49 -20.80
CA GLU A 79 19.23 8.24 -20.13
C GLU A 79 18.62 8.09 -18.74
N ILE A 80 18.40 9.21 -18.03
CA ILE A 80 17.72 9.23 -16.72
C ILE A 80 16.26 8.85 -16.90
N ASP A 81 15.57 9.49 -17.86
CA ASP A 81 14.16 9.22 -18.14
C ASP A 81 13.96 7.76 -18.60
N ALA A 82 14.86 7.24 -19.44
CA ALA A 82 14.83 5.84 -19.87
C ALA A 82 15.01 4.86 -18.69
N ALA A 83 15.89 5.18 -17.72
CA ALA A 83 16.10 4.35 -16.54
C ALA A 83 14.90 4.37 -15.58
N VAL A 84 14.21 5.52 -15.45
CA VAL A 84 12.98 5.64 -14.67
C VAL A 84 11.86 4.81 -15.32
N ASP A 85 11.69 4.93 -16.63
CA ASP A 85 10.69 4.16 -17.38
C ASP A 85 10.95 2.66 -17.27
N GLU A 86 12.20 2.21 -17.39
CA GLU A 86 12.58 0.81 -17.20
C GLU A 86 12.22 0.32 -15.78
N ALA A 87 12.57 1.10 -14.74
CA ALA A 87 12.25 0.75 -13.36
C ALA A 87 10.73 0.67 -13.13
N MET A 88 9.96 1.59 -13.70
CA MET A 88 8.51 1.61 -13.60
C MET A 88 7.86 0.44 -14.33
N ASP A 89 8.40 0.05 -15.49
CA ASP A 89 7.95 -1.14 -16.22
C ASP A 89 8.24 -2.43 -15.46
N ARG A 90 9.39 -2.54 -14.78
CA ARG A 90 9.70 -3.70 -13.92
C ARG A 90 8.70 -3.83 -12.77
N ILE A 91 8.32 -2.72 -12.14
CA ILE A 91 7.31 -2.74 -11.06
C ILE A 91 5.92 -3.07 -11.62
N ARG A 92 5.54 -2.48 -12.75
CA ARG A 92 4.19 -2.62 -13.33
C ARG A 92 3.94 -4.01 -13.90
N TYR A 93 4.94 -4.60 -14.53
CA TYR A 93 4.80 -5.87 -15.26
C TYR A 93 5.57 -7.04 -14.63
N GLY A 94 6.30 -6.82 -13.53
CA GLY A 94 7.04 -7.87 -12.82
C GLY A 94 8.13 -8.54 -13.67
N LYS A 95 8.59 -7.88 -14.73
CA LYS A 95 9.64 -8.43 -15.60
C LYS A 95 11.01 -8.24 -14.92
N PRO A 96 11.85 -9.28 -14.84
CA PRO A 96 13.19 -9.17 -14.28
C PRO A 96 14.08 -8.24 -15.09
#